data_AF-A0A518FHI7-F1
#
_entry.id   AF-A0A518FHI7-F1
#
_cell.length_a   1.000
_cell.length_b   1.000
_cell.length_c   1.000
_cell.angle_alpha   90.00
_cell.angle_beta   90.00
_cell.angle_gamma   90.00
#
_symmetry.space_group_name_H-M   'P 1'
#
loop_
_entity.id
_entity.type
_entity.pdbx_description
1 polymer ?
#
loop_
_entity_poly.entity_id
_entity_poly.type
_entity_poly.pdbx_seq_one_letter_code
_entity_poly.pdbx_strand_id
1 'polypeptide(L)'
;MRDEQSYASPGVDANDAPRSFLKLFAAVAVAFLAVVVAGLGITGSYTEIWDGGYPYVACEFTFHDTDGNPVSGVQLEVTRESGVVRHHWPIDDFYVGRVPVSDKNGKLTFHCCGHSFGGTCHTYFHVIKIGGCGAPEYTCNFLHNGKLVASVPFNDLAFAPESQSTRQDRTIRVPTPEQVYGGAAIPAVDDLPEVTREFKIVTRSIIVQNSEGSITRP
;
A
#
# COMPACT_ATOMS: atom_id res chain seq x y z
N MET A 1 -49.74 -42.80 -81.22
CA MET A 1 -48.63 -43.03 -80.28
C MET A 1 -48.34 -41.68 -79.62
N ARG A 2 -48.65 -41.53 -78.33
CA ARG A 2 -48.33 -40.37 -77.50
C ARG A 2 -47.19 -40.79 -76.59
N ASP A 3 -46.09 -40.06 -76.63
CA ASP A 3 -44.99 -40.25 -75.68
C ASP A 3 -45.28 -39.41 -74.43
N GLU A 4 -45.46 -40.09 -73.29
CA GLU A 4 -45.48 -39.48 -71.97
C GLU A 4 -44.05 -39.09 -71.58
N GLN A 5 -43.76 -37.78 -71.53
CA GLN A 5 -42.58 -37.28 -70.83
C GLN A 5 -42.88 -37.17 -69.34
N SER A 6 -42.38 -38.13 -68.57
CA SER A 6 -42.35 -38.11 -67.11
C SER A 6 -41.38 -37.02 -66.64
N TYR A 7 -41.91 -35.91 -66.11
CA TYR A 7 -41.12 -34.90 -65.39
C TYR A 7 -40.71 -35.46 -64.02
N ALA A 8 -39.45 -35.84 -63.87
CA ALA A 8 -38.87 -36.09 -62.56
C ALA A 8 -38.57 -34.73 -61.89
N SER A 9 -39.33 -34.39 -60.85
CA SER A 9 -39.04 -33.24 -60.00
C SER A 9 -37.77 -33.54 -59.20
N PRO A 10 -36.74 -32.67 -59.19
CA PRO A 10 -35.57 -32.89 -58.35
C PRO A 10 -36.00 -32.77 -56.88
N GLY A 11 -35.87 -33.88 -56.15
CA GLY A 11 -36.08 -33.91 -54.71
C GLY A 11 -35.04 -33.04 -54.04
N VAL A 12 -35.47 -31.89 -53.51
CA VAL A 12 -34.65 -31.11 -52.60
C VAL A 12 -34.73 -31.79 -51.25
N ASP A 13 -33.69 -32.53 -50.89
CA ASP A 13 -33.55 -33.17 -49.58
C ASP A 13 -33.54 -32.09 -48.49
N ALA A 14 -34.69 -31.90 -47.84
CA ALA A 14 -34.90 -30.94 -46.74
C ALA A 14 -34.02 -31.22 -45.50
N ASN A 15 -33.27 -32.33 -45.50
CA ASN A 15 -32.40 -32.76 -44.41
C ASN A 15 -30.95 -32.24 -44.49
N ASP A 16 -30.55 -31.59 -45.59
CA ASP A 16 -29.18 -31.06 -45.75
C ASP A 16 -28.97 -29.64 -45.20
N ALA A 17 -30.05 -28.86 -45.06
CA ALA A 17 -30.00 -27.53 -44.48
C ALA A 17 -29.57 -27.52 -42.98
N PRO A 18 -30.19 -28.28 -42.06
CA PRO A 18 -29.90 -28.13 -40.63
C PRO A 18 -28.48 -28.60 -40.24
N ARG A 19 -27.89 -29.53 -40.99
CA ARG A 19 -26.53 -30.05 -40.73
C ARG A 19 -25.43 -29.11 -41.19
N SER A 20 -25.66 -28.32 -42.24
CA SER A 20 -24.69 -27.33 -42.72
C SER A 20 -24.64 -26.09 -41.81
N PHE A 21 -25.80 -25.62 -41.32
CA PHE A 21 -25.87 -24.54 -40.34
C PHE A 21 -25.19 -24.90 -39.01
N LEU A 22 -25.41 -26.11 -38.49
CA LEU A 22 -24.79 -26.54 -37.23
C LEU A 22 -23.26 -26.63 -37.34
N LYS A 23 -22.74 -27.13 -38.47
CA LYS A 23 -21.30 -27.18 -38.76
C LYS A 23 -20.69 -25.79 -38.91
N LEU A 24 -21.40 -24.86 -39.55
CA LEU A 24 -20.97 -23.47 -39.69
C LEU A 24 -20.93 -22.76 -38.32
N PHE A 25 -21.96 -22.92 -37.50
CA PHE A 25 -21.99 -22.38 -36.13
C PHE A 25 -20.87 -22.93 -35.27
N ALA A 26 -20.63 -24.25 -35.32
CA ALA A 26 -19.53 -24.88 -34.59
C ALA A 26 -18.17 -24.35 -35.08
N ALA A 27 -17.96 -24.22 -36.39
CA ALA A 27 -16.73 -23.68 -36.95
C ALA A 27 -16.51 -22.20 -36.56
N VAL A 28 -17.55 -21.37 -36.58
CA VAL A 28 -17.49 -19.97 -36.14
C VAL A 28 -17.23 -19.88 -34.64
N ALA A 29 -17.84 -20.72 -33.81
CA ALA A 29 -17.60 -20.75 -32.37
C ALA A 29 -16.16 -21.16 -32.04
N VAL A 30 -15.63 -22.17 -32.74
CA VAL A 30 -14.22 -22.59 -32.58
C VAL A 30 -13.26 -21.52 -33.06
N ALA A 31 -13.53 -20.87 -34.21
CA ALA A 31 -12.70 -19.78 -34.71
C ALA A 31 -12.73 -18.57 -33.75
N PHE A 32 -13.91 -18.22 -33.23
CA PHE A 32 -14.06 -17.16 -32.23
C PHE A 32 -13.29 -17.50 -30.95
N LEU A 33 -13.44 -18.74 -30.44
CA LEU A 33 -12.67 -19.19 -29.27
C LEU A 33 -11.17 -19.17 -29.53
N ALA A 34 -10.71 -19.59 -30.70
CA ALA A 34 -9.30 -19.53 -31.08
C ALA A 34 -8.79 -18.08 -31.15
N VAL A 35 -9.59 -17.15 -31.68
CA VAL A 35 -9.25 -15.71 -31.70
C VAL A 35 -9.24 -15.12 -30.30
N VAL A 36 -10.16 -15.50 -29.42
CA VAL A 36 -10.18 -15.06 -28.01
C VAL A 36 -8.98 -15.63 -27.26
N VAL A 37 -8.68 -16.92 -27.40
CA VAL A 37 -7.54 -17.56 -26.73
C VAL A 37 -6.22 -17.04 -27.29
N ALA A 38 -6.10 -16.86 -28.60
CA ALA A 38 -4.92 -16.24 -29.21
C ALA A 38 -4.80 -14.76 -28.81
N GLY A 39 -5.91 -14.01 -28.78
CA GLY A 39 -5.95 -12.64 -28.30
C GLY A 39 -5.51 -12.51 -26.85
N LEU A 40 -6.00 -13.39 -25.97
CA LEU A 40 -5.57 -13.49 -24.57
C LEU A 40 -4.11 -13.94 -24.45
N GLY A 41 -3.65 -14.88 -25.28
CA GLY A 41 -2.24 -15.28 -25.34
C GLY A 41 -1.31 -14.19 -25.89
N ILE A 42 -1.83 -13.29 -26.72
CA ILE A 42 -1.12 -12.13 -27.29
C ILE A 42 -1.17 -10.91 -26.35
N THR A 43 -2.14 -10.83 -25.43
CA THR A 43 -2.09 -9.86 -24.33
C THR A 43 -0.97 -10.26 -23.37
N GLY A 44 0.23 -9.80 -23.70
CA GLY A 44 1.48 -10.19 -23.09
C GLY A 44 1.43 -10.06 -21.57
N SER A 45 1.83 -11.14 -20.90
CA SER A 45 2.25 -11.01 -19.51
C SER A 45 3.55 -10.22 -19.50
N TYR A 46 3.64 -9.22 -18.64
CA TYR A 46 4.88 -8.51 -18.43
C TYR A 46 5.16 -8.36 -16.95
N THR A 47 6.44 -8.27 -16.63
CA THR A 47 6.93 -8.16 -15.26
C THR A 47 7.53 -6.78 -15.08
N GLU A 48 6.99 -6.04 -14.12
CA GLU A 48 7.55 -4.77 -13.67
C GLU A 48 8.37 -5.06 -12.41
N ILE A 49 9.67 -4.75 -12.46
CA ILE A 49 10.50 -4.62 -11.26
C ILE A 49 10.56 -3.13 -10.99
N TRP A 50 10.21 -2.73 -9.77
CA TRP A 50 10.16 -1.33 -9.40
C TRP A 50 10.80 -1.13 -8.04
N ASP A 51 11.44 0.02 -7.90
CA ASP A 51 12.01 0.51 -6.67
C ASP A 51 11.30 1.82 -6.30
N GLY A 52 11.19 2.06 -5.00
CA GLY A 52 10.59 3.24 -4.41
C GLY A 52 11.25 3.54 -3.07
N GLY A 53 10.77 4.59 -2.42
CA GLY A 53 11.24 4.93 -1.09
C GLY A 53 10.32 5.94 -0.42
N TYR A 54 10.41 5.99 0.91
CA TYR A 54 9.81 7.07 1.67
C TYR A 54 10.75 8.28 1.67
N PRO A 55 10.21 9.51 1.76
CA PRO A 55 11.02 10.71 1.91
C PRO A 55 11.60 10.83 3.32
N TYR A 56 12.59 11.71 3.46
CA TYR A 56 13.01 12.21 4.77
C TYR A 56 11.91 13.12 5.34
N VAL A 57 11.21 12.64 6.37
CA VAL A 57 10.11 13.39 7.02
C VAL A 57 10.27 13.36 8.53
N ALA A 58 10.10 14.52 9.14
CA ALA A 58 10.00 14.69 10.58
C ALA A 58 8.53 14.99 10.90
N CYS A 59 7.94 14.23 11.81
CA CYS A 59 6.57 14.45 12.23
C CYS A 59 6.55 15.00 13.64
N GLU A 60 5.83 16.09 13.85
CA GLU A 60 5.63 16.72 15.16
C GLU A 60 4.16 16.72 15.54
N PHE A 61 3.85 16.05 16.65
CA PHE A 61 2.52 15.97 17.20
C PHE A 61 2.44 16.69 18.53
N THR A 62 1.36 17.43 18.74
CA THR A 62 0.98 17.99 20.05
C THR A 62 -0.33 17.37 20.52
N PHE A 63 -0.30 16.74 21.68
CA PHE A 63 -1.46 16.11 22.30
C PHE A 63 -1.94 16.99 23.45
N HIS A 64 -3.24 17.29 23.44
CA HIS A 64 -3.91 18.03 24.50
C HIS A 64 -5.24 17.38 24.85
N ASP A 65 -5.71 17.53 26.08
CA ASP A 65 -7.05 17.09 26.48
C ASP A 65 -8.12 18.07 25.98
N THR A 66 -9.39 17.81 26.31
CA THR A 66 -10.51 18.67 25.93
C THR A 66 -10.47 20.07 26.54
N ASP A 67 -9.70 20.25 27.62
CA ASP A 67 -9.53 21.50 28.33
C ASP A 67 -8.29 22.27 27.83
N GLY A 68 -7.54 21.69 26.88
CA GLY A 68 -6.34 22.26 26.30
C GLY A 68 -5.05 21.97 27.08
N ASN A 69 -5.09 21.15 28.14
CA ASN A 69 -3.89 20.79 28.88
C ASN A 69 -3.05 19.76 28.10
N PRO A 70 -1.71 19.84 28.16
CA PRO A 70 -0.85 18.89 27.46
C PRO A 70 -1.00 17.46 27.99
N VAL A 71 -1.00 16.48 27.09
CA VAL A 71 -1.11 15.05 27.43
C VAL A 71 0.22 14.35 27.16
N SER A 72 0.95 14.06 28.25
CA SER A 72 2.18 13.28 28.23
C SER A 72 1.92 11.78 28.19
N GLY A 73 2.87 10.98 27.71
CA GLY A 73 2.77 9.52 27.77
C GLY A 73 2.05 8.86 26.59
N VAL A 74 1.75 9.61 25.53
CA VAL A 74 1.16 9.07 24.29
C VAL A 74 2.26 8.36 23.50
N GLN A 75 2.11 7.05 23.31
CA GLN A 75 3.07 6.17 22.65
C GLN A 75 2.76 6.03 21.17
N LEU A 76 3.79 5.97 20.33
CA LEU A 76 3.68 5.65 18.92
C LEU A 76 3.80 4.13 18.68
N GLU A 77 2.81 3.55 18.04
CA GLU A 77 2.88 2.20 17.48
C GLU A 77 2.73 2.28 15.96
N VAL A 78 3.56 1.54 15.23
CA VAL A 78 3.45 1.46 13.78
C VAL A 78 2.98 0.06 13.41
N THR A 79 1.88 -0.01 12.67
CA THR A 79 1.31 -1.27 12.18
C THR A 79 1.30 -1.31 10.67
N ARG A 80 1.53 -2.49 10.09
CA ARG A 80 1.27 -2.75 8.67
C ARG A 80 -0.21 -3.08 8.45
N GLU A 81 -0.71 -3.01 7.22
CA GLU A 81 -2.06 -3.43 6.80
C GLU A 81 -2.49 -4.81 7.35
N SER A 82 -1.54 -5.73 7.54
CA SER A 82 -1.77 -7.05 8.16
C SER A 82 -2.01 -7.02 9.68
N GLY A 83 -2.06 -5.85 10.32
CA GLY A 83 -2.17 -5.67 11.77
C GLY A 83 -0.89 -6.01 12.56
N VAL A 84 0.21 -6.26 11.85
CA VAL A 84 1.49 -6.65 12.48
C VAL A 84 2.25 -5.39 12.86
N VAL A 85 2.62 -5.29 14.15
CA VAL A 85 3.48 -4.21 14.65
C VAL A 85 4.85 -4.29 14.00
N ARG A 86 5.33 -3.15 13.51
CA ARG A 86 6.61 -3.00 12.83
C ARG A 86 7.42 -1.91 13.52
N HIS A 87 8.35 -2.33 14.36
CA HIS A 87 9.38 -1.44 14.87
C HIS A 87 10.42 -1.19 13.77
N HIS A 88 10.96 0.03 13.73
CA HIS A 88 12.01 0.47 12.78
C HIS A 88 11.59 0.59 11.30
N TRP A 89 10.30 0.45 10.98
CA TRP A 89 9.78 0.61 9.62
C TRP A 89 8.37 1.22 9.64
N PRO A 90 8.11 2.33 8.92
CA PRO A 90 9.06 3.17 8.17
C PRO A 90 9.72 4.23 9.05
N ILE A 91 9.64 4.10 10.38
CA ILE A 91 10.12 5.08 11.35
C ILE A 91 11.33 4.50 12.05
N ASP A 92 12.45 5.23 12.02
CA ASP A 92 13.74 4.76 12.54
C ASP A 92 13.91 5.00 14.04
N ASP A 93 13.10 5.90 14.61
CA ASP A 93 13.21 6.39 16.00
C ASP A 93 12.79 5.37 17.08
N PHE A 94 12.49 4.14 16.69
CA PHE A 94 12.40 3.05 17.65
C PHE A 94 13.81 2.70 18.12
N TYR A 95 14.03 2.71 19.43
CA TYR A 95 15.25 2.18 20.03
C TYR A 95 14.90 0.99 20.91
N VAL A 96 15.86 0.08 21.13
CA VAL A 96 15.63 -1.08 22.01
C VAL A 96 15.18 -0.58 23.39
N GLY A 97 13.95 -0.94 23.77
CA GLY A 97 13.34 -0.54 25.04
C GLY A 97 12.80 0.89 25.10
N ARG A 98 12.80 1.66 24.01
CA ARG A 98 12.18 2.99 23.94
C ARG A 98 11.34 3.16 22.69
N VAL A 99 10.02 3.15 22.90
CA VAL A 99 9.02 3.60 21.93
C VAL A 99 9.00 5.14 21.96
N PRO A 100 8.81 5.84 20.83
CA PRO A 100 8.59 7.28 20.86
C PRO A 100 7.34 7.64 21.70
N VAL A 101 7.51 8.51 22.70
CA VAL A 101 6.45 8.91 23.64
C VAL A 101 6.35 10.43 23.75
N SER A 102 5.14 10.97 23.88
CA SER A 102 4.95 12.41 24.11
C SER A 102 5.53 12.87 25.45
N ASP A 103 6.21 14.02 25.43
CA ASP A 103 6.85 14.63 26.59
C ASP A 103 5.85 15.29 27.55
N LYS A 104 6.34 15.91 28.61
CA LYS A 104 5.53 16.64 29.61
C LYS A 104 4.72 17.82 29.03
N ASN A 105 5.06 18.30 27.84
CA ASN A 105 4.35 19.35 27.12
C ASN A 105 3.39 18.75 26.08
N GLY A 106 3.18 17.42 26.09
CA GLY A 106 2.38 16.72 25.11
C GLY A 106 2.99 16.69 23.72
N LYS A 107 4.29 16.99 23.57
CA LYS A 107 4.97 16.98 22.28
C LYS A 107 5.59 15.61 22.01
N LEU A 108 5.30 15.05 20.84
CA LEU A 108 5.95 13.87 20.29
C LEU A 108 6.59 14.24 18.96
N THR A 109 7.86 13.88 18.77
CA THR A 109 8.54 14.01 17.48
C THR A 109 9.09 12.66 17.08
N PHE A 110 8.93 12.30 15.81
CA PHE A 110 9.54 11.10 15.24
C PHE A 110 9.97 11.33 13.79
N HIS A 111 10.94 10.54 13.32
CA HIS A 111 11.55 10.69 12.01
C HIS A 111 11.45 9.43 11.16
N CYS A 112 11.36 9.63 9.85
CA CYS A 112 11.62 8.62 8.83
C CYS A 112 12.85 9.07 8.04
N CYS A 113 13.89 8.23 7.98
CA CYS A 113 15.18 8.56 7.37
C CYS A 113 15.32 8.01 5.95
N GLY A 114 14.21 7.99 5.20
CA GLY A 114 14.25 7.73 3.76
C GLY A 114 14.48 6.27 3.39
N HIS A 115 13.67 5.36 3.91
CA HIS A 115 13.78 3.94 3.59
C HIS A 115 13.44 3.62 2.13
N SER A 116 14.27 2.78 1.50
CA SER A 116 14.02 2.23 0.17
C SER A 116 13.25 0.92 0.22
N PHE A 117 12.28 0.74 -0.66
CA PHE A 117 11.55 -0.51 -0.82
C PHE A 117 11.37 -0.81 -2.32
N GLY A 118 11.08 -2.05 -2.66
CA GLY A 118 10.86 -2.45 -4.04
C GLY A 118 9.99 -3.68 -4.13
N GLY A 119 9.61 -4.02 -5.35
CA GLY A 119 8.71 -5.13 -5.60
C GLY A 119 8.81 -5.65 -7.01
N THR A 120 8.22 -6.81 -7.20
CA THR A 120 7.99 -7.39 -8.52
C THR A 120 6.48 -7.53 -8.69
N CYS A 121 5.96 -6.91 -9.76
CA CYS A 121 4.56 -6.97 -10.13
C CYS A 121 4.44 -7.67 -11.49
N HIS A 122 3.70 -8.77 -11.52
CA HIS A 122 3.37 -9.48 -12.74
C HIS A 122 1.97 -9.08 -13.18
N THR A 123 1.85 -8.51 -14.38
CA THR A 123 0.56 -8.18 -14.98
C THR A 123 0.26 -9.17 -16.08
N TYR A 124 -0.86 -9.89 -15.97
CA TYR A 124 -1.39 -10.81 -16.98
C TYR A 124 -2.64 -10.22 -17.61
N PHE A 125 -2.77 -10.38 -18.93
CA PHE A 125 -3.93 -9.92 -19.69
C PHE A 125 -4.27 -8.44 -19.46
N HIS A 126 -3.27 -7.61 -19.12
CA HIS A 126 -3.38 -6.20 -18.74
C HIS A 126 -4.27 -5.87 -17.51
N VAL A 127 -4.86 -6.86 -16.84
CA VAL A 127 -5.84 -6.63 -15.76
C VAL A 127 -5.52 -7.38 -14.47
N ILE A 128 -4.87 -8.54 -14.55
CA ILE A 128 -4.57 -9.37 -13.38
C ILE A 128 -3.17 -9.01 -12.88
N LYS A 129 -3.08 -8.36 -11.73
CA LYS A 129 -1.82 -8.01 -11.08
C LYS A 129 -1.52 -8.96 -9.94
N ILE A 130 -0.33 -9.56 -9.93
CA ILE A 130 0.13 -10.51 -8.91
C ILE A 130 1.52 -10.10 -8.43
N GLY A 131 1.73 -10.10 -7.12
CA GLY A 131 3.01 -9.76 -6.50
C GLY A 131 2.96 -8.45 -5.72
N GLY A 132 4.14 -7.88 -5.45
CA GLY A 132 4.27 -6.60 -4.74
C GLY A 132 4.06 -5.44 -5.70
N CYS A 133 2.80 -5.10 -5.99
CA CYS A 133 2.44 -4.09 -6.99
C CYS A 133 2.26 -2.68 -6.42
N GLY A 134 2.58 -2.46 -5.15
CA GLY A 134 2.42 -1.17 -4.49
C GLY A 134 3.40 -0.98 -3.33
N ALA A 135 3.54 0.27 -2.91
CA ALA A 135 4.31 0.61 -1.72
C ALA A 135 3.75 -0.13 -0.50
N PRO A 136 4.62 -0.54 0.46
CA PRO A 136 4.13 -0.98 1.75
C PRO A 136 3.21 0.09 2.37
N GLU A 137 2.18 -0.33 3.07
CA GLU A 137 1.30 0.58 3.79
C GLU A 137 1.48 0.41 5.30
N TYR A 138 1.65 1.54 5.97
CA TYR A 138 1.85 1.63 7.41
C TYR A 138 0.90 2.65 8.01
N THR A 139 0.51 2.40 9.24
CA THR A 139 -0.34 3.27 10.04
C THR A 139 0.38 3.62 11.33
N CYS A 140 0.44 4.92 11.63
CA CYS A 140 0.91 5.45 12.90
C CYS A 140 -0.27 5.50 13.87
N ASN A 141 -0.28 4.60 14.84
CA ASN A 141 -1.24 4.54 15.93
C ASN A 141 -0.67 5.26 17.14
N PHE A 142 -1.46 6.13 17.75
CA PHE A 142 -1.11 6.85 18.96
C PHE A 142 -1.91 6.26 20.11
N LEU A 143 -1.22 5.71 21.12
CA LEU A 143 -1.83 5.05 22.25
C LEU A 143 -1.55 5.81 23.55
N HIS A 144 -2.59 6.14 24.30
CA HIS A 144 -2.48 6.68 25.65
C HIS A 144 -2.97 5.63 26.65
N ASN A 145 -2.13 5.21 27.58
CA ASN A 145 -2.44 4.13 28.54
C ASN A 145 -2.95 2.83 27.86
N GLY A 146 -2.36 2.47 26.72
CA GLY A 146 -2.74 1.29 25.93
C GLY A 146 -4.05 1.44 25.14
N LYS A 147 -4.72 2.60 25.19
CA LYS A 147 -5.91 2.89 24.38
C LYS A 147 -5.55 3.73 23.17
N LEU A 148 -6.03 3.34 22.00
CA LEU A 148 -5.88 4.14 20.77
C LEU A 148 -6.60 5.49 20.92
N VAL A 149 -5.86 6.58 20.75
CA VAL A 149 -6.40 7.95 20.77
C VAL A 149 -6.45 8.59 19.40
N ALA A 150 -5.57 8.18 18.48
CA ALA A 150 -5.56 8.61 17.09
C ALA A 150 -4.84 7.59 16.22
N SER A 151 -5.17 7.59 14.93
CA SER A 151 -4.53 6.74 13.94
C SER A 151 -4.39 7.54 12.65
N VAL A 152 -3.21 7.53 12.04
CA VAL A 152 -2.90 8.29 10.83
C VAL A 152 -2.11 7.41 9.86
N PRO A 153 -2.55 7.24 8.60
CA PRO A 153 -1.74 6.58 7.58
C PRO A 153 -0.39 7.29 7.41
N PHE A 154 0.70 6.53 7.38
CA PHE A 154 2.03 7.12 7.25
C PHE A 154 2.19 7.87 5.92
N ASN A 155 1.54 7.42 4.85
CA ASN A 155 1.57 8.10 3.55
C ASN A 155 0.99 9.51 3.62
N ASP A 156 -0.02 9.76 4.45
CA ASP A 156 -0.61 11.10 4.64
C ASP A 156 0.38 12.06 5.33
N LEU A 157 1.31 11.52 6.11
CA LEU A 157 2.39 12.28 6.75
C LEU A 157 3.56 12.46 5.78
N ALA A 158 4.09 11.37 5.23
CA ALA A 158 5.22 11.39 4.30
C ALA A 158 4.96 12.30 3.09
N PHE A 159 3.77 12.23 2.53
CA PHE A 159 3.38 12.95 1.32
C PHE A 159 2.43 14.12 1.59
N ALA A 160 2.36 14.62 2.83
CA ALA A 160 1.58 15.82 3.17
C ALA A 160 1.87 17.00 2.20
N PRO A 161 0.89 17.81 1.79
CA PRO A 161 1.16 18.94 0.90
C PRO A 161 2.05 20.00 1.56
N GLU A 162 2.77 20.80 0.78
CA GLU A 162 3.66 21.87 1.29
C GLU A 162 2.91 22.89 2.16
N SER A 163 1.61 23.11 1.93
CA SER A 163 0.77 23.97 2.79
C SER A 163 0.62 23.46 4.23
N GLN A 164 0.98 22.19 4.48
CA GLN A 164 0.89 21.52 5.77
C GLN A 164 2.26 21.10 6.30
N SER A 165 3.34 21.56 5.67
CA SER A 165 4.70 21.20 6.06
C SER A 165 5.67 22.35 5.89
N THR A 166 6.75 22.33 6.67
CA THR A 166 7.88 23.25 6.49
C THR A 166 9.13 22.44 6.15
N ARG A 167 10.10 23.04 5.45
CA ARG A 167 11.41 22.40 5.24
C ARG A 167 12.43 22.99 6.20
N GLN A 168 13.22 22.13 6.82
CA GLN A 168 14.26 22.54 7.75
C GLN A 168 15.37 21.50 7.81
N ASP A 169 16.61 21.96 7.85
CA ASP A 169 17.74 21.11 8.21
C ASP A 169 17.65 20.70 9.67
N ARG A 170 17.70 19.38 9.91
CA ARG A 170 17.79 18.81 11.26
C ARG A 170 18.98 17.89 11.37
N THR A 171 19.69 18.03 12.47
CA THR A 171 20.68 17.05 12.91
C THR A 171 19.96 16.01 13.76
N ILE A 172 19.95 14.78 13.27
CA ILE A 172 19.41 13.64 14.00
C ILE A 172 20.46 12.57 14.14
N ARG A 173 20.27 11.71 15.14
CA ARG A 173 21.11 10.54 15.39
C ARG A 173 20.45 9.34 14.75
N VAL A 174 21.07 8.82 13.70
CA VAL A 174 20.50 7.73 12.90
C VAL A 174 21.38 6.50 13.03
N PRO A 175 20.83 5.33 13.37
CA PRO A 175 21.59 4.10 13.32
C PRO A 175 21.97 3.77 11.88
N THR A 176 23.22 3.35 11.66
CA THR A 176 23.65 2.91 10.34
C THR A 176 22.93 1.61 9.94
N PRO A 177 22.76 1.31 8.64
CA PRO A 177 22.17 0.04 8.21
C PRO A 177 22.87 -1.18 8.83
N GLU A 178 24.19 -1.14 9.05
CA GLU A 178 24.93 -2.21 9.73
C GLU A 178 24.58 -2.33 11.22
N GLN A 179 24.27 -1.23 11.91
CA GLN A 179 23.82 -1.25 13.30
C GLN A 179 22.39 -1.80 13.44
N VAL A 180 21.55 -1.62 12.42
CA VAL A 180 20.16 -2.11 12.40
C VAL A 180 20.07 -3.57 11.91
N TYR A 181 20.87 -3.95 10.91
CA TYR A 181 20.75 -5.23 10.20
C TYR A 181 21.95 -6.18 10.34
N GLY A 182 23.08 -5.71 10.90
CA GLY A 182 24.32 -6.48 11.01
C GLY A 182 24.41 -7.45 12.19
N GLY A 183 23.34 -7.59 12.99
CA GLY A 183 23.31 -8.48 14.15
C GLY A 183 24.21 -8.06 15.31
N ALA A 184 24.85 -6.88 15.23
CA ALA A 184 25.58 -6.27 16.32
C ALA A 184 24.62 -5.72 17.39
N ALA A 185 25.10 -5.55 18.62
CA ALA A 185 24.34 -4.84 19.64
C ALA A 185 24.07 -3.40 19.16
N ILE A 186 22.81 -2.99 19.15
CA ILE A 186 22.41 -1.63 18.77
C ILE A 186 23.07 -0.66 19.77
N PRO A 187 23.87 0.32 19.32
CA PRO A 187 24.57 1.26 20.19
C PRO A 187 23.58 2.09 21.02
N ALA A 188 24.05 2.68 22.13
CA ALA A 188 23.26 3.70 22.81
C ALA A 188 23.02 4.89 21.87
N VAL A 189 21.89 5.59 22.03
CA VAL A 189 21.52 6.75 21.18
C VAL A 189 22.64 7.79 21.12
N ASP A 190 23.33 8.02 22.25
CA ASP A 190 24.42 8.98 22.36
C ASP A 190 25.68 8.58 21.57
N ASP A 191 25.79 7.31 21.17
CA ASP A 191 26.88 6.76 20.38
C ASP A 191 26.56 6.70 18.87
N LEU A 192 25.33 7.06 18.49
CA LEU A 192 24.92 7.08 17.08
C LEU A 192 25.49 8.30 16.35
N PRO A 193 25.87 8.15 15.07
CA PRO A 193 26.38 9.25 14.28
C PRO A 193 25.30 10.33 14.09
N GLU A 194 25.71 11.58 14.27
CA GLU A 194 24.90 12.74 13.94
C GLU A 194 24.95 12.99 12.43
N VAL A 195 23.76 13.10 11.84
CA VAL A 195 23.61 13.36 10.41
C VAL A 195 22.65 14.53 10.24
N THR A 196 23.13 15.57 9.56
CA THR A 196 22.30 16.72 9.17
C THR A 196 21.67 16.44 7.81
N ARG A 197 20.34 16.49 7.75
CA ARG A 197 19.57 16.37 6.51
C ARG A 197 18.45 17.42 6.49
N GLU A 198 18.05 17.81 5.30
CA GLU A 198 16.81 18.56 5.12
C GLU A 198 15.62 17.63 5.36
N PHE A 199 14.78 17.98 6.32
CA PHE A 199 13.52 17.28 6.59
C PHE A 199 12.35 18.13 6.14
N LYS A 200 11.35 17.46 5.57
CA LYS A 200 10.00 17.98 5.55
C LYS A 200 9.38 17.74 6.93
N ILE A 201 8.94 18.80 7.58
CA ILE A 201 8.32 18.76 8.90
C ILE A 201 6.82 18.84 8.74
N VAL A 202 6.09 17.84 9.24
CA VAL A 202 4.64 17.85 9.29
C VAL A 202 4.19 18.02 10.73
N THR A 203 3.41 19.06 10.98
CA THR A 203 2.87 19.35 12.32
C THR A 203 1.38 18.99 12.38
N ARG A 204 0.98 18.35 13.49
CA ARG A 204 -0.40 17.94 13.77
C ARG A 204 -0.73 18.18 15.23
N SER A 205 -1.97 18.53 15.50
CA SER A 205 -2.49 18.66 16.87
C SER A 205 -3.66 17.71 17.06
N ILE A 206 -3.68 16.98 18.17
CA ILE A 206 -4.67 15.94 18.47
C ILE A 206 -5.29 16.22 19.84
N ILE A 207 -6.62 16.28 19.87
CA ILE A 207 -7.39 16.31 21.11
C ILE A 207 -7.56 14.86 21.59
N VAL A 208 -7.00 14.55 22.76
CA VAL A 208 -7.16 13.25 23.42
C VAL A 208 -8.44 13.29 24.24
N GLN A 209 -9.46 12.59 23.76
CA GLN A 209 -10.67 12.38 24.55
C GLN A 209 -10.41 11.29 25.58
N ASN A 210 -10.67 11.59 26.86
CA ASN A 210 -10.72 10.55 27.89
C ASN A 210 -11.85 9.59 27.55
N SER A 211 -11.50 8.41 27.03
CA SER A 211 -12.47 7.37 26.69
C SER A 211 -12.97 6.67 27.94
N GLU A 212 -13.98 7.28 28.56
CA GLU A 212 -15.10 6.53 29.13
C GLU A 212 -16.23 6.29 28.10
N GLY A 213 -16.14 6.83 26.89
CA GLY A 213 -17.20 6.74 25.88
C GLY A 213 -16.78 6.14 24.54
N SER A 214 -17.33 4.95 24.24
CA SER A 214 -17.83 4.50 22.93
C SER A 214 -17.06 4.89 21.65
N ILE A 215 -16.38 3.90 21.06
CA ILE A 215 -15.97 3.92 19.65
C ILE A 215 -17.22 3.86 18.77
N THR A 216 -17.61 4.98 18.15
CA THR A 216 -18.45 4.94 16.94
C THR A 216 -17.53 4.86 15.73
N ARG A 217 -17.52 3.70 15.06
CA ARG A 217 -16.99 3.57 13.69
C ARG A 217 -18.04 4.12 12.70
N PRO A 218 -17.62 4.77 11.60
CA PRO A 218 -18.47 4.94 10.42
C PRO A 218 -18.82 3.60 9.77
#